data_AF-A0A254SLS9-F1
#
_entry.id   AF-A0A254SLS9-F1
#
_cell.length_a   1.000
_cell.length_b   1.000
_cell.length_c   1.000
_cell.angle_alpha   90.00
_cell.angle_beta   90.00
_cell.angle_gamma   90.00
#
_symmetry.space_group_name_H-M   'P 1'
#
loop_
_entity.id
_entity.type
_entity.pdbx_description
1 polymer ?
#
loop_
_entity_poly.entity_id
_entity_poly.type
_entity_poly.pdbx_seq_one_letter_code
_entity_poly.pdbx_strand_id
1 'polypeptide(L)'
;MKFLKNLAACVSCAFVALLMQSCGDDTALSPVYALSSSSVQESSSCHSGLDPESSSSVPESSAQESSSSFENLSSSGQDVGGSSSSETSLSAGTESSSSVATSSAVEPTSSETLQSSSSSEAQSSAAESSSSQASSSSSKTPSSSSAQPIKIDFYNGADISEVQEYERNNTKFYDVDGKESDIFTILKNHGFNSIRLRTFVSPKAKYGYAASGCGHDSEAYGDKDHVVAYAKKVKAAGMGLLVDIHYSDVWADPGKQIIPERWRNVNNADAMADSVYAYTKDLMIALKNAGATPDMVQVGNETTPGILIHKPNSKTDCWGNGVDKAATSVNGDMGTAAGKANAAKYFNAGIKAVKEVSPTTKTVLHIERIRKEETVKWWMGVIFDDYKIPADVMGFSAYTAYGDGTPDKWKNLFNTITTKYSKLEFIVAEYNGGDSDNHYNFDKSRQKTRESVREMNRWIGSFFWEPTIGGAWGSGLFDWRGKDLYANAKAFEEFF
;
A
#
# COMPACT_ATOMS: atom_id res chain seq x y z
N MET A 1 29.40 -57.22 -45.16
CA MET A 1 27.93 -57.45 -45.04
C MET A 1 27.26 -56.07 -45.10
N LYS A 2 26.20 -55.74 -45.86
CA LYS A 2 24.83 -56.31 -46.00
C LYS A 2 24.09 -56.34 -44.64
N PHE A 3 22.90 -55.75 -44.44
CA PHE A 3 21.85 -55.16 -45.31
C PHE A 3 21.44 -53.75 -44.79
N LEU A 4 20.87 -52.75 -45.51
CA LEU A 4 20.36 -52.56 -46.90
C LEU A 4 18.88 -52.94 -47.19
N LYS A 5 18.04 -51.92 -47.51
CA LYS A 5 16.62 -51.85 -48.03
C LYS A 5 15.66 -51.12 -47.06
N ASN A 6 14.67 -50.31 -47.46
CA ASN A 6 14.21 -49.74 -48.75
C ASN A 6 13.44 -48.40 -48.46
N LEU A 7 13.47 -47.33 -49.28
CA LEU A 7 12.66 -47.04 -50.50
C LEU A 7 11.12 -47.08 -50.31
N ALA A 8 10.28 -46.16 -50.84
CA ALA A 8 10.50 -44.91 -51.62
C ALA A 8 9.17 -44.13 -51.85
N ALA A 9 9.26 -42.98 -52.57
CA ALA A 9 8.20 -42.33 -53.39
C ALA A 9 7.06 -41.57 -52.65
N CYS A 10 6.44 -40.50 -53.19
CA CYS A 10 6.61 -39.75 -54.46
C CYS A 10 6.11 -38.27 -54.27
N VAL A 11 6.75 -37.22 -54.83
CA VAL A 11 6.40 -36.51 -56.11
C VAL A 11 5.04 -35.78 -56.09
N SER A 12 4.86 -34.50 -56.49
CA SER A 12 5.79 -33.41 -56.87
C SER A 12 5.03 -32.07 -57.09
N CYS A 13 5.76 -30.94 -57.02
CA CYS A 13 5.50 -29.66 -57.73
C CYS A 13 4.15 -28.90 -57.46
N ALA A 14 3.99 -27.61 -57.79
CA ALA A 14 4.81 -26.71 -58.61
C ALA A 14 4.90 -25.26 -58.06
N PHE A 15 5.79 -24.47 -58.66
CA PHE A 15 5.86 -23.01 -58.53
C PHE A 15 4.60 -22.32 -59.11
N VAL A 16 4.30 -21.11 -58.62
CA VAL A 16 4.35 -19.85 -59.41
C VAL A 16 4.49 -18.67 -58.42
N ALA A 17 5.20 -17.62 -58.82
CA ALA A 17 5.25 -16.34 -58.10
C ALA A 17 4.92 -15.19 -59.06
N LEU A 18 4.26 -14.14 -58.58
CA LEU A 18 4.14 -12.88 -59.31
C LEU A 18 3.97 -11.70 -58.34
N LEU A 19 4.55 -10.55 -58.68
CA LEU A 19 4.35 -9.28 -57.98
C LEU A 19 3.13 -8.54 -58.54
N MET A 20 2.50 -7.69 -57.73
CA MET A 20 1.97 -6.37 -58.13
C MET A 20 1.84 -5.45 -56.90
N GLN A 21 1.41 -4.20 -57.09
CA GLN A 21 1.89 -3.07 -56.27
C GLN A 21 0.80 -2.01 -55.96
N SER A 22 0.95 -1.34 -54.80
CA SER A 22 0.41 -0.01 -54.42
C SER A 22 -1.03 0.12 -53.88
N CYS A 23 -1.18 1.07 -52.94
CA CYS A 23 -2.40 1.66 -52.34
C CYS A 23 -3.30 0.70 -51.50
N GLY A 24 -3.98 1.16 -50.43
CA GLY A 24 -4.00 2.48 -49.78
C GLY A 24 -5.01 2.53 -48.62
N ASP A 25 -5.06 3.68 -47.93
CA ASP A 25 -6.08 4.15 -46.96
C ASP A 25 -6.18 3.48 -45.56
N ASP A 26 -6.79 4.23 -44.63
CA ASP A 26 -6.74 4.04 -43.18
C ASP A 26 -7.79 3.08 -42.58
N THR A 27 -7.50 2.54 -41.38
CA THR A 27 -8.40 2.72 -40.21
C THR A 27 -7.72 2.32 -38.90
N ALA A 28 -7.97 3.08 -37.83
CA ALA A 28 -7.47 2.76 -36.49
C ALA A 28 -8.48 1.93 -35.69
N LEU A 29 -8.00 0.87 -35.01
CA LEU A 29 -8.78 0.10 -34.03
C LEU A 29 -7.92 -0.24 -32.81
N SER A 30 -8.34 0.24 -31.64
CA SER A 30 -7.81 -0.19 -30.33
C SER A 30 -8.40 -1.56 -29.95
N PRO A 31 -7.65 -2.43 -29.24
CA PRO A 31 -8.15 -3.74 -28.83
C PRO A 31 -9.22 -3.64 -27.74
N VAL A 32 -10.26 -4.46 -27.85
CA VAL A 32 -11.33 -4.61 -26.86
C VAL A 32 -11.00 -5.76 -25.91
N TYR A 33 -11.26 -5.59 -24.61
CA TYR A 33 -11.12 -6.66 -23.61
C TYR A 33 -12.11 -7.80 -23.88
N ALA A 34 -11.60 -9.03 -23.95
CA ALA A 34 -12.42 -10.24 -24.13
C ALA A 34 -12.64 -10.96 -22.80
N LEU A 35 -13.88 -10.99 -22.32
CA LEU A 35 -14.30 -11.84 -21.20
C LEU A 35 -14.67 -13.23 -21.72
N SER A 36 -14.05 -14.28 -21.14
CA SER A 36 -14.35 -15.67 -21.48
C SER A 36 -15.45 -16.24 -20.59
N SER A 37 -16.69 -16.31 -21.09
CA SER A 37 -17.77 -17.07 -20.47
C SER A 37 -17.79 -18.53 -20.98
N SER A 38 -17.84 -19.49 -20.06
CA SER A 38 -17.95 -20.92 -20.40
C SER A 38 -19.41 -21.31 -20.66
N SER A 39 -19.65 -21.95 -21.80
CA SER A 39 -20.98 -22.33 -22.31
C SER A 39 -21.78 -23.27 -21.40
N VAL A 40 -23.10 -23.02 -21.31
CA VAL A 40 -24.12 -24.03 -21.03
C VAL A 40 -25.07 -24.07 -22.23
N GLN A 41 -25.49 -25.26 -22.67
CA GLN A 41 -26.26 -25.43 -23.90
C GLN A 41 -27.76 -25.13 -23.75
N GLU A 42 -28.39 -24.79 -24.86
CA GLU A 42 -29.83 -24.54 -25.00
C GLU A 42 -30.67 -25.81 -24.76
N SER A 43 -31.90 -25.62 -24.26
CA SER A 43 -33.07 -26.32 -24.79
C SER A 43 -34.31 -25.44 -24.63
N SER A 44 -35.26 -25.58 -25.55
CA SER A 44 -36.34 -24.61 -25.75
C SER A 44 -37.72 -25.17 -25.38
N SER A 45 -38.61 -24.31 -24.89
CA SER A 45 -39.98 -24.16 -25.41
C SER A 45 -40.77 -23.11 -24.63
N CYS A 46 -41.78 -22.52 -25.27
CA CYS A 46 -42.70 -21.55 -24.67
C CYS A 46 -44.12 -22.14 -24.69
N HIS A 47 -44.91 -21.99 -23.62
CA HIS A 47 -46.24 -21.33 -23.69
C HIS A 47 -46.96 -21.16 -22.35
N SER A 48 -47.64 -20.02 -22.21
CA SER A 48 -48.89 -19.73 -21.47
C SER A 48 -49.22 -20.40 -20.12
N GLY A 49 -49.52 -19.56 -19.13
CA GLY A 49 -50.92 -19.47 -18.66
C GLY A 49 -51.20 -19.44 -17.15
N LEU A 50 -51.77 -18.30 -16.71
CA LEU A 50 -52.77 -18.15 -15.63
C LEU A 50 -52.42 -18.48 -14.16
N ASP A 51 -52.36 -17.42 -13.35
CA ASP A 51 -52.82 -17.36 -11.95
C ASP A 51 -54.33 -17.76 -11.83
N PRO A 52 -54.94 -18.08 -10.65
CA PRO A 52 -54.60 -17.50 -9.33
C PRO A 52 -54.86 -18.35 -8.04
N GLU A 53 -54.68 -17.67 -6.90
CA GLU A 53 -55.33 -17.84 -5.58
C GLU A 53 -54.88 -18.91 -4.53
N SER A 54 -54.23 -18.36 -3.49
CA SER A 54 -54.62 -18.47 -2.06
C SER A 54 -54.10 -19.62 -1.18
N SER A 55 -53.83 -19.25 0.09
CA SER A 55 -53.69 -20.11 1.30
C SER A 55 -52.53 -21.13 1.34
N SER A 56 -52.00 -21.58 2.49
CA SER A 56 -51.90 -20.98 3.84
C SER A 56 -50.88 -21.79 4.68
N SER A 57 -50.65 -21.38 5.93
CA SER A 57 -50.18 -22.21 7.05
C SER A 57 -48.81 -22.92 6.95
N VAL A 58 -47.89 -22.42 7.79
CA VAL A 58 -46.68 -23.09 8.30
C VAL A 58 -47.03 -24.45 8.93
N PRO A 59 -46.14 -25.45 8.83
CA PRO A 59 -45.61 -26.03 10.07
C PRO A 59 -44.07 -26.06 10.11
N GLU A 60 -43.52 -25.93 11.32
CA GLU A 60 -42.11 -26.21 11.59
C GLU A 60 -41.79 -27.70 11.44
N SER A 61 -40.54 -28.04 11.11
CA SER A 61 -39.98 -29.35 11.44
C SER A 61 -38.53 -29.22 11.89
N SER A 62 -38.17 -30.01 12.90
CA SER A 62 -36.90 -29.91 13.61
C SER A 62 -35.75 -30.57 12.83
N ALA A 63 -34.67 -29.82 12.59
CA ALA A 63 -33.42 -30.40 12.12
C ALA A 63 -32.74 -31.22 13.24
N GLN A 64 -32.67 -32.53 13.07
CA GLN A 64 -31.61 -33.33 13.69
C GLN A 64 -30.43 -33.37 12.71
N GLU A 65 -29.27 -32.84 13.11
CA GLU A 65 -28.00 -33.19 12.47
C GLU A 65 -27.02 -33.78 13.48
N SER A 66 -26.12 -34.61 12.98
CA SER A 66 -25.32 -35.56 13.77
C SER A 66 -24.01 -34.96 14.28
N SER A 67 -23.68 -35.31 15.52
CA SER A 67 -22.36 -35.07 16.09
C SER A 67 -21.27 -35.82 15.32
N SER A 68 -20.21 -35.12 14.94
CA SER A 68 -18.89 -35.72 14.66
C SER A 68 -17.89 -35.19 15.69
N SER A 69 -17.15 -36.12 16.31
CA SER A 69 -16.36 -35.84 17.51
C SER A 69 -14.95 -35.35 17.18
N PHE A 70 -14.50 -34.30 17.86
CA PHE A 70 -13.07 -34.04 18.08
C PHE A 70 -12.77 -34.26 19.56
N GLU A 71 -11.90 -35.23 19.85
CA GLU A 71 -11.51 -35.53 21.23
C GLU A 71 -10.57 -34.47 21.80
N ASN A 72 -10.80 -34.14 23.08
CA ASN A 72 -9.98 -33.24 23.87
C ASN A 72 -9.34 -34.05 24.99
N LEU A 73 -8.00 -34.02 25.11
CA LEU A 73 -7.25 -34.80 26.09
C LEU A 73 -6.39 -33.90 26.98
N SER A 74 -6.79 -33.78 28.25
CA SER A 74 -6.10 -32.98 29.25
C SER A 74 -5.87 -33.75 30.56
N SER A 75 -4.60 -33.81 30.98
CA SER A 75 -4.10 -33.91 32.37
C SER A 75 -4.47 -35.10 33.27
N SER A 76 -3.42 -35.74 33.83
CA SER A 76 -3.24 -36.35 35.18
C SER A 76 -2.50 -37.70 35.10
N GLY A 77 -1.60 -38.06 36.03
CA GLY A 77 -0.99 -37.28 37.12
C GLY A 77 -0.03 -38.13 38.00
N GLN A 78 0.75 -37.44 38.86
CA GLN A 78 1.54 -37.94 40.01
C GLN A 78 2.80 -38.81 39.81
N ASP A 79 3.94 -38.22 40.21
CA ASP A 79 4.96 -38.70 41.17
C ASP A 79 5.27 -40.21 41.39
N VAL A 80 6.57 -40.54 41.48
CA VAL A 80 7.31 -40.74 42.76
C VAL A 80 8.83 -40.69 42.48
N GLY A 81 9.62 -40.23 43.46
CA GLY A 81 11.04 -39.87 43.27
C GLY A 81 12.08 -41.02 43.31
N GLY A 82 13.33 -40.65 43.01
CA GLY A 82 14.53 -41.50 43.14
C GLY A 82 15.79 -40.61 43.19
N SER A 83 16.68 -40.85 44.14
CA SER A 83 17.82 -39.97 44.46
C SER A 83 19.18 -40.63 44.21
N SER A 84 20.17 -39.90 43.71
CA SER A 84 21.60 -40.14 43.96
C SER A 84 22.47 -38.91 43.61
N SER A 85 23.55 -38.73 44.38
CA SER A 85 24.72 -37.87 44.12
C SER A 85 25.50 -38.31 42.85
N SER A 86 26.48 -37.57 42.29
CA SER A 86 27.46 -36.62 42.88
C SER A 86 27.96 -35.55 41.85
N GLU A 87 28.49 -34.38 42.25
CA GLU A 87 29.94 -34.05 42.37
C GLU A 87 30.90 -34.87 41.44
N THR A 88 31.92 -34.35 40.76
CA THR A 88 32.67 -33.06 40.78
C THR A 88 33.35 -32.86 39.39
N SER A 89 34.12 -31.82 38.98
CA SER A 89 34.73 -30.60 39.55
C SER A 89 35.01 -29.55 38.42
N LEU A 90 35.94 -28.59 38.60
CA LEU A 90 36.43 -27.65 37.56
C LEU A 90 37.82 -28.03 37.02
N SER A 91 38.13 -27.57 35.81
CA SER A 91 39.46 -26.98 35.51
C SER A 91 39.35 -25.94 34.38
N ALA A 92 40.34 -25.04 34.29
CA ALA A 92 40.46 -24.03 33.24
C ALA A 92 41.73 -24.30 32.41
N GLY A 93 41.74 -23.83 31.15
CA GLY A 93 42.89 -23.87 30.25
C GLY A 93 42.91 -22.63 29.36
N THR A 94 44.10 -22.08 29.11
CA THR A 94 44.29 -20.71 28.60
C THR A 94 45.12 -20.69 27.32
N GLU A 95 44.78 -19.78 26.40
CA GLU A 95 45.55 -19.43 25.19
C GLU A 95 45.71 -20.55 24.11
N SER A 96 45.96 -20.25 22.83
CA SER A 96 46.54 -19.04 22.25
C SER A 96 45.95 -18.64 20.88
N SER A 97 46.55 -17.63 20.24
CA SER A 97 46.06 -16.91 19.05
C SER A 97 46.42 -17.53 17.70
N SER A 98 45.55 -17.33 16.70
CA SER A 98 45.94 -17.15 15.29
C SER A 98 44.99 -16.15 14.60
N SER A 99 45.40 -15.55 13.48
CA SER A 99 44.84 -14.30 12.97
C SER A 99 44.65 -14.25 11.44
N VAL A 100 43.92 -13.21 10.99
CA VAL A 100 43.76 -12.74 9.60
C VAL A 100 42.88 -13.58 8.66
N ALA A 101 41.72 -13.01 8.31
CA ALA A 101 41.25 -12.86 6.92
C ALA A 101 40.03 -11.92 6.86
N THR A 102 40.25 -10.63 6.53
CA THR A 102 39.19 -9.67 6.18
C THR A 102 39.27 -9.31 4.70
N SER A 103 38.13 -9.25 4.00
CA SER A 103 38.08 -8.94 2.56
C SER A 103 37.18 -7.73 2.28
N SER A 104 37.83 -6.56 2.19
CA SER A 104 37.52 -5.45 1.28
C SER A 104 36.05 -5.10 1.00
N ALA A 105 35.54 -4.10 1.72
CA ALA A 105 34.62 -3.12 1.13
C ALA A 105 35.45 -2.02 0.44
N VAL A 106 34.92 -1.38 -0.62
CA VAL A 106 35.64 -0.38 -1.43
C VAL A 106 35.20 1.03 -1.05
N GLU A 107 36.16 1.91 -0.76
CA GLU A 107 35.93 3.34 -0.56
C GLU A 107 35.82 4.09 -1.90
N PRO A 108 34.93 5.09 -2.03
CA PRO A 108 35.06 6.15 -3.02
C PRO A 108 36.02 7.24 -2.51
N THR A 109 37.07 7.53 -3.27
CA THR A 109 38.08 8.56 -2.91
C THR A 109 37.51 9.98 -2.89
N SER A 110 37.87 10.76 -1.87
CA SER A 110 37.61 12.21 -1.80
C SER A 110 38.91 13.00 -1.95
N SER A 111 38.98 13.87 -2.96
CA SER A 111 40.01 14.92 -3.12
C SER A 111 39.68 15.84 -4.30
N GLU A 112 39.27 17.07 -4.02
CA GLU A 112 39.69 18.27 -4.76
C GLU A 112 39.73 19.46 -3.78
N THR A 113 40.62 20.42 -4.04
CA THR A 113 41.13 21.35 -3.03
C THR A 113 40.68 22.79 -3.29
N LEU A 114 40.26 23.49 -2.23
CA LEU A 114 40.00 24.93 -2.25
C LEU A 114 41.28 25.72 -2.58
N GLN A 115 41.23 26.57 -3.61
CA GLN A 115 42.10 27.73 -3.71
C GLN A 115 41.30 29.00 -3.98
N SER A 116 41.45 29.97 -3.09
CA SER A 116 40.99 31.34 -3.26
C SER A 116 42.06 32.17 -3.96
N SER A 117 41.63 33.10 -4.81
CA SER A 117 42.40 34.30 -5.10
C SER A 117 41.46 35.49 -5.30
N SER A 118 41.92 36.66 -4.86
CA SER A 118 41.17 37.91 -4.88
C SER A 118 42.02 39.00 -5.50
N SER A 119 41.45 39.75 -6.43
CA SER A 119 42.01 41.03 -6.88
C SER A 119 40.88 41.95 -7.36
N SER A 120 41.12 43.26 -7.23
CA SER A 120 40.13 44.32 -7.37
C SER A 120 40.41 45.21 -8.60
N GLU A 121 39.67 46.32 -8.67
CA GLU A 121 39.85 47.46 -9.60
C GLU A 121 39.27 47.30 -11.03
N ALA A 122 38.97 48.38 -11.76
CA ALA A 122 38.17 49.59 -11.47
C ALA A 122 38.06 50.44 -12.75
N GLN A 123 37.06 51.32 -12.84
CA GLN A 123 36.94 52.44 -13.81
C GLN A 123 36.82 52.07 -15.32
N SER A 124 36.41 52.95 -16.23
CA SER A 124 35.29 53.92 -16.19
C SER A 124 35.09 54.56 -17.58
N SER A 125 33.84 54.72 -18.04
CA SER A 125 33.45 55.75 -19.02
C SER A 125 31.92 55.92 -19.05
N ALA A 126 31.43 57.11 -19.39
CA ALA A 126 30.00 57.43 -19.42
C ALA A 126 29.64 58.28 -20.66
N ALA A 127 28.43 58.07 -21.21
CA ALA A 127 27.82 58.96 -22.22
C ALA A 127 26.27 58.85 -22.23
N GLU A 128 25.65 59.86 -21.62
CA GLU A 128 24.31 60.46 -21.78
C GLU A 128 23.14 59.83 -22.58
N SER A 129 21.96 59.89 -21.95
CA SER A 129 20.59 59.99 -22.53
C SER A 129 20.01 58.73 -23.23
N SER A 130 18.71 58.44 -23.16
CA SER A 130 17.54 59.33 -23.05
C SER A 130 16.37 58.70 -22.27
N SER A 131 15.23 59.40 -22.19
CA SER A 131 14.13 59.11 -21.25
C SER A 131 13.04 58.16 -21.76
N SER A 132 12.63 57.22 -20.92
CA SER A 132 11.23 56.74 -20.87
C SER A 132 10.87 56.28 -19.44
N GLN A 133 9.61 56.48 -19.02
CA GLN A 133 9.11 56.00 -17.74
C GLN A 133 8.64 54.55 -17.87
N ALA A 134 9.10 53.67 -16.97
CA ALA A 134 8.51 52.36 -16.76
C ALA A 134 8.40 52.10 -15.24
N SER A 135 7.20 51.81 -14.77
CA SER A 135 6.94 51.56 -13.34
C SER A 135 7.50 50.20 -12.92
N SER A 136 8.72 50.17 -12.40
CA SER A 136 9.28 48.97 -11.76
C SER A 136 8.55 48.70 -10.43
N SER A 137 7.51 47.86 -10.47
CA SER A 137 6.94 47.28 -9.27
C SER A 137 8.03 46.50 -8.53
N SER A 138 8.19 46.75 -7.22
CA SER A 138 9.17 46.03 -6.42
C SER A 138 8.69 44.59 -6.21
N SER A 139 9.20 43.69 -7.04
CA SER A 139 9.03 42.24 -6.91
C SER A 139 9.68 41.76 -5.61
N LYS A 140 8.94 41.87 -4.50
CA LYS A 140 9.26 41.17 -3.25
C LYS A 140 9.29 39.68 -3.56
N THR A 141 10.50 39.13 -3.70
CA THR A 141 10.73 37.69 -3.68
C THR A 141 9.94 37.11 -2.50
N PRO A 142 9.02 36.15 -2.73
CA PRO A 142 8.31 35.53 -1.62
C PRO A 142 9.35 34.86 -0.73
N SER A 143 9.45 35.31 0.52
CA SER A 143 10.35 34.71 1.50
C SER A 143 10.05 33.21 1.58
N SER A 144 11.10 32.39 1.69
CA SER A 144 10.95 30.96 1.96
C SER A 144 10.36 30.78 3.36
N SER A 145 9.04 30.83 3.43
CA SER A 145 8.28 30.46 4.62
C SER A 145 8.50 28.97 4.83
N SER A 146 9.35 28.63 5.82
CA SER A 146 9.43 27.27 6.34
C SER A 146 8.06 26.92 6.92
N ALA A 147 7.26 26.22 6.11
CA ALA A 147 5.87 25.95 6.42
C ALA A 147 5.76 25.29 7.80
N GLN A 148 5.17 26.02 8.75
CA GLN A 148 4.83 25.46 10.05
C GLN A 148 3.84 24.31 9.82
N PRO A 149 3.95 23.18 10.54
CA PRO A 149 3.05 22.04 10.35
C PRO A 149 1.58 22.48 10.43
N ILE A 150 0.81 22.14 9.39
CA ILE A 150 -0.61 22.47 9.34
C ILE A 150 -1.31 21.66 10.42
N LYS A 151 -1.87 22.34 11.44
CA LYS A 151 -2.57 21.68 12.54
C LYS A 151 -3.92 21.15 12.05
N ILE A 152 -3.91 19.92 11.55
CA ILE A 152 -5.12 19.15 11.22
C ILE A 152 -5.68 18.55 12.53
N ASP A 153 -6.82 19.06 12.98
CA ASP A 153 -7.52 18.55 14.18
C ASP A 153 -8.29 17.24 13.91
N PHE A 154 -8.62 16.96 12.64
CA PHE A 154 -9.16 15.68 12.19
C PHE A 154 -8.82 15.47 10.72
N TYR A 155 -8.18 14.34 10.38
CA TYR A 155 -7.81 13.98 9.02
C TYR A 155 -9.03 13.37 8.30
N ASN A 156 -9.78 14.20 7.56
CA ASN A 156 -10.74 13.70 6.57
C ASN A 156 -9.97 13.57 5.25
N GLY A 157 -9.52 12.37 4.94
CA GLY A 157 -8.55 12.13 3.88
C GLY A 157 -9.02 11.21 2.77
N ALA A 158 -8.23 11.17 1.70
CA ALA A 158 -8.34 10.19 0.62
C ALA A 158 -6.95 9.66 0.28
N ASP A 159 -6.83 8.38 -0.06
CA ASP A 159 -5.71 7.91 -0.88
C ASP A 159 -5.95 8.34 -2.32
N ILE A 160 -4.92 8.82 -3.01
CA ILE A 160 -4.97 9.21 -4.43
C ILE A 160 -3.67 8.81 -5.15
N SER A 161 -3.10 7.68 -4.76
CA SER A 161 -1.79 7.24 -5.29
C SER A 161 -1.85 6.95 -6.79
N GLU A 162 -2.96 6.40 -7.30
CA GLU A 162 -3.22 6.18 -8.73
C GLU A 162 -3.27 7.48 -9.57
N VAL A 163 -3.62 8.62 -8.97
CA VAL A 163 -3.95 9.84 -9.73
C VAL A 163 -2.78 10.38 -10.55
N GLN A 164 -1.55 10.04 -10.17
CA GLN A 164 -0.33 10.38 -10.92
C GLN A 164 -0.25 9.70 -12.30
N GLU A 165 -0.80 8.49 -12.44
CA GLU A 165 -0.89 7.75 -13.70
C GLU A 165 -1.89 8.42 -14.63
N TYR A 166 -3.03 8.83 -14.07
CA TYR A 166 -4.09 9.55 -14.79
C TYR A 166 -3.60 10.93 -15.26
N GLU A 167 -2.91 11.70 -14.40
CA GLU A 167 -2.28 12.97 -14.79
C GLU A 167 -1.34 12.80 -16.00
N ARG A 168 -0.44 11.81 -15.99
CA ARG A 168 0.50 11.56 -17.10
C ARG A 168 -0.22 11.10 -18.37
N ASN A 169 -1.30 10.34 -18.23
CA ASN A 169 -2.16 9.93 -19.34
C ASN A 169 -3.05 11.07 -19.88
N ASN A 170 -2.87 12.31 -19.38
CA ASN A 170 -3.61 13.52 -19.73
C ASN A 170 -5.10 13.44 -19.40
N THR A 171 -5.47 12.65 -18.38
CA THR A 171 -6.81 12.67 -17.77
C THR A 171 -7.03 14.01 -17.07
N LYS A 172 -8.14 14.67 -17.40
CA LYS A 172 -8.65 15.86 -16.74
C LYS A 172 -9.65 15.46 -15.66
N PHE A 173 -9.75 16.29 -14.62
CA PHE A 173 -10.72 16.13 -13.55
C PHE A 173 -11.73 17.27 -13.60
N TYR A 174 -13.01 16.94 -13.48
CA TYR A 174 -14.12 17.87 -13.49
C TYR A 174 -14.88 17.80 -12.17
N ASP A 175 -15.16 18.95 -11.56
CA ASP A 175 -15.95 19.04 -10.34
C ASP A 175 -17.46 18.82 -10.63
N VAL A 176 -18.29 18.74 -9.58
CA VAL A 176 -19.73 18.43 -9.66
C VAL A 176 -20.53 19.50 -10.43
N ASP A 177 -19.97 20.69 -10.61
CA ASP A 177 -20.53 21.78 -11.41
C ASP A 177 -20.07 21.76 -12.89
N GLY A 178 -19.27 20.75 -13.27
CA GLY A 178 -18.74 20.56 -14.61
C GLY A 178 -17.50 21.39 -14.95
N LYS A 179 -16.89 22.13 -14.02
CA LYS A 179 -15.64 22.87 -14.27
C LYS A 179 -14.41 21.97 -14.14
N GLU A 180 -13.45 22.17 -15.05
CA GLU A 180 -12.14 21.53 -14.97
C GLU A 180 -11.35 22.07 -13.78
N SER A 181 -10.73 21.19 -12.99
CA SER A 181 -9.94 21.57 -11.81
C SER A 181 -8.90 20.50 -11.47
N ASP A 182 -8.00 20.78 -10.52
CA ASP A 182 -7.07 19.79 -10.00
C ASP A 182 -7.70 18.93 -8.88
N ILE A 183 -7.22 17.70 -8.72
CA ILE A 183 -7.76 16.74 -7.75
C ILE A 183 -7.77 17.27 -6.30
N PHE A 184 -6.76 18.05 -5.91
CA PHE A 184 -6.68 18.57 -4.54
C PHE A 184 -7.72 19.66 -4.31
N THR A 185 -7.96 20.52 -5.31
CA THR A 185 -9.02 21.54 -5.27
C THR A 185 -10.40 20.91 -5.21
N ILE A 186 -10.70 19.91 -6.06
CA ILE A 186 -11.99 19.19 -6.02
C ILE A 186 -12.18 18.52 -4.64
N LEU A 187 -11.19 17.77 -4.16
CA LEU A 187 -11.28 17.12 -2.85
C LEU A 187 -11.47 18.13 -1.70
N LYS A 188 -10.81 19.30 -1.73
CA LYS A 188 -11.03 20.37 -0.74
C LYS A 188 -12.42 20.99 -0.82
N ASN A 189 -12.99 21.14 -2.02
CA ASN A 189 -14.37 21.62 -2.19
C ASN A 189 -15.38 20.68 -1.51
N HIS A 190 -15.10 19.38 -1.50
CA HIS A 190 -15.89 18.34 -0.82
C HIS A 190 -15.33 17.96 0.57
N GLY A 191 -14.71 18.93 1.26
CA GLY A 191 -14.36 18.82 2.68
C GLY A 191 -13.15 17.94 3.03
N PHE A 192 -12.45 17.35 2.05
CA PHE A 192 -11.20 16.64 2.31
C PHE A 192 -10.06 17.61 2.64
N ASN A 193 -9.26 17.27 3.65
CA ASN A 193 -8.18 18.12 4.14
C ASN A 193 -6.82 17.40 4.20
N SER A 194 -6.78 16.12 3.84
CA SER A 194 -5.61 15.25 4.01
C SER A 194 -5.52 14.26 2.86
N ILE A 195 -4.30 13.81 2.54
CA ILE A 195 -4.01 12.83 1.48
C ILE A 195 -3.18 11.68 2.06
N ARG A 196 -3.50 10.45 1.65
CA ARG A 196 -2.65 9.25 1.81
C ARG A 196 -1.91 9.00 0.49
N LEU A 197 -0.64 8.58 0.58
CA LEU A 197 0.15 8.12 -0.57
C LEU A 197 0.90 6.84 -0.23
N ARG A 198 0.66 5.77 -0.98
CA ARG A 198 1.41 4.50 -0.89
C ARG A 198 2.83 4.65 -1.44
N THR A 199 3.77 3.86 -0.93
CA THR A 199 5.11 3.75 -1.50
C THR A 199 5.68 2.32 -1.50
N PHE A 200 6.29 1.97 -2.63
CA PHE A 200 6.96 0.70 -2.92
C PHE A 200 8.49 0.88 -2.88
N VAL A 201 9.20 -0.19 -2.53
CA VAL A 201 10.65 -0.15 -2.26
C VAL A 201 11.48 -0.12 -3.54
N SER A 202 11.11 -0.89 -4.56
CA SER A 202 11.75 -0.88 -5.90
C SER A 202 10.77 -1.35 -6.99
N PRO A 203 9.73 -0.58 -7.34
CA PRO A 203 8.63 -1.08 -8.18
C PRO A 203 8.99 -1.48 -9.63
N LYS A 204 10.10 -1.00 -10.21
CA LYS A 204 10.61 -1.52 -11.51
C LYS A 204 11.35 -2.88 -11.40
N ALA A 205 11.54 -3.41 -10.19
CA ALA A 205 12.23 -4.67 -9.97
C ALA A 205 11.39 -5.87 -10.45
N LYS A 206 12.02 -7.05 -10.56
CA LYS A 206 11.29 -8.27 -10.94
C LYS A 206 10.25 -8.61 -9.86
N TYR A 207 9.00 -8.77 -10.29
CA TYR A 207 7.79 -8.93 -9.46
C TYR A 207 7.40 -7.66 -8.65
N GLY A 208 7.84 -6.48 -9.08
CA GLY A 208 7.32 -5.19 -8.62
C GLY A 208 6.12 -4.69 -9.44
N TYR A 209 5.49 -3.60 -8.97
CA TYR A 209 4.32 -2.97 -9.59
C TYR A 209 4.52 -2.63 -11.08
N ALA A 210 5.68 -2.04 -11.41
CA ALA A 210 6.09 -1.64 -12.76
C ALA A 210 7.08 -2.64 -13.39
N ALA A 211 6.92 -3.93 -13.12
CA ALA A 211 7.77 -4.98 -13.68
C ALA A 211 7.51 -5.19 -15.19
N SER A 212 8.58 -5.35 -15.97
CA SER A 212 8.49 -5.69 -17.39
C SER A 212 7.72 -6.99 -17.63
N GLY A 213 6.74 -6.95 -18.54
CA GLY A 213 5.81 -8.04 -18.83
C GLY A 213 4.47 -7.95 -18.10
N CYS A 214 4.30 -6.98 -17.19
CA CYS A 214 3.01 -6.69 -16.57
C CYS A 214 2.15 -5.73 -17.40
N GLY A 215 0.83 -5.90 -17.32
CA GLY A 215 -0.16 -5.02 -17.96
C GLY A 215 -0.52 -3.76 -17.16
N HIS A 216 0.28 -3.45 -16.13
CA HIS A 216 0.21 -2.20 -15.37
C HIS A 216 1.02 -1.11 -16.07
N ASP A 217 1.16 0.04 -15.41
CA ASP A 217 2.09 1.06 -15.85
C ASP A 217 3.54 0.54 -15.88
N SER A 218 4.34 1.07 -16.81
CA SER A 218 5.78 0.81 -16.91
C SER A 218 6.62 1.87 -16.17
N GLU A 219 5.97 2.93 -15.70
CA GLU A 219 6.55 3.95 -14.82
C GLU A 219 6.34 3.60 -13.34
N ALA A 220 7.31 3.99 -12.51
CA ALA A 220 7.46 3.55 -11.14
C ALA A 220 6.60 4.33 -10.14
N TYR A 221 5.31 4.44 -10.39
CA TYR A 221 4.40 5.07 -9.43
C TYR A 221 4.40 4.32 -8.09
N GLY A 222 4.44 5.10 -7.02
CA GLY A 222 4.75 4.61 -5.67
C GLY A 222 6.25 4.54 -5.35
N ASP A 223 7.19 4.77 -6.27
CA ASP A 223 8.60 4.91 -5.88
C ASP A 223 8.87 6.21 -5.08
N LYS A 224 10.07 6.29 -4.50
CA LYS A 224 10.48 7.44 -3.68
C LYS A 224 10.35 8.77 -4.42
N ASP A 225 10.71 8.83 -5.69
CA ASP A 225 10.87 10.09 -6.41
C ASP A 225 9.50 10.63 -6.87
N HIS A 226 8.60 9.75 -7.33
CA HIS A 226 7.19 10.07 -7.57
C HIS A 226 6.48 10.48 -6.28
N VAL A 227 6.61 9.71 -5.20
CA VAL A 227 5.96 10.00 -3.91
C VAL A 227 6.48 11.31 -3.31
N VAL A 228 7.77 11.61 -3.41
CA VAL A 228 8.34 12.91 -2.99
C VAL A 228 7.82 14.05 -3.88
N ALA A 229 7.74 13.87 -5.20
CA ALA A 229 7.21 14.88 -6.12
C ALA A 229 5.73 15.20 -5.84
N TYR A 230 4.91 14.18 -5.54
CA TYR A 230 3.48 14.34 -5.29
C TYR A 230 3.18 14.82 -3.86
N ALA A 231 3.96 14.39 -2.86
CA ALA A 231 3.88 14.92 -1.50
C ALA A 231 4.13 16.45 -1.44
N LYS A 232 4.94 17.00 -2.35
CA LYS A 232 5.08 18.46 -2.52
C LYS A 232 3.78 19.10 -3.02
N LYS A 233 3.04 18.46 -3.94
CA LYS A 233 1.71 18.94 -4.38
C LYS A 233 0.73 18.95 -3.20
N VAL A 234 0.68 17.87 -2.41
CA VAL A 234 -0.17 17.75 -1.20
C VAL A 234 0.05 18.94 -0.24
N LYS A 235 1.31 19.21 0.13
CA LYS A 235 1.63 20.31 1.05
C LYS A 235 1.40 21.69 0.40
N ALA A 236 1.69 21.87 -0.89
CA ALA A 236 1.39 23.10 -1.62
C ALA A 236 -0.13 23.37 -1.75
N ALA A 237 -0.94 22.32 -1.81
CA ALA A 237 -2.40 22.42 -1.77
C ALA A 237 -2.97 22.76 -0.39
N GLY A 238 -2.14 22.78 0.66
CA GLY A 238 -2.53 23.07 2.05
C GLY A 238 -3.09 21.87 2.82
N MET A 239 -2.81 20.64 2.39
CA MET A 239 -3.40 19.42 2.94
C MET A 239 -2.42 18.65 3.86
N GLY A 240 -2.98 17.89 4.81
CA GLY A 240 -2.25 16.90 5.58
C GLY A 240 -1.75 15.73 4.73
N LEU A 241 -0.72 15.02 5.18
CA LEU A 241 -0.06 13.94 4.46
C LEU A 241 0.19 12.73 5.37
N LEU A 242 -0.37 11.60 4.96
CA LEU A 242 -0.03 10.25 5.41
C LEU A 242 0.80 9.57 4.29
N VAL A 243 2.02 9.12 4.58
CA VAL A 243 2.79 8.27 3.65
C VAL A 243 2.74 6.83 4.13
N ASP A 244 2.29 5.91 3.29
CA ASP A 244 2.20 4.48 3.61
C ASP A 244 3.31 3.67 2.98
N ILE A 245 4.17 3.09 3.81
CA ILE A 245 5.29 2.27 3.36
C ILE A 245 4.87 0.80 3.33
N HIS A 246 4.63 0.27 2.14
CA HIS A 246 4.25 -1.13 1.93
C HIS A 246 5.36 -2.14 2.28
N TYR A 247 6.63 -1.69 2.31
CA TYR A 247 7.82 -2.54 2.44
C TYR A 247 7.87 -3.72 1.45
N SER A 248 7.36 -3.49 0.23
CA SER A 248 7.27 -4.44 -0.88
C SER A 248 7.56 -3.69 -2.19
N ASP A 249 7.86 -4.40 -3.28
CA ASP A 249 8.00 -3.80 -4.63
C ASP A 249 6.64 -3.65 -5.34
N VAL A 250 5.60 -4.29 -4.81
CA VAL A 250 4.22 -4.36 -5.31
C VAL A 250 3.25 -4.26 -4.13
N TRP A 251 1.95 -4.26 -4.39
CA TRP A 251 0.88 -4.29 -3.38
C TRP A 251 1.20 -5.22 -2.20
N ALA A 252 0.94 -4.72 -0.99
CA ALA A 252 1.16 -5.42 0.27
C ALA A 252 -0.17 -5.47 1.02
N ASP A 253 -0.61 -6.69 1.29
CA ASP A 253 -1.94 -7.02 1.81
C ASP A 253 -1.83 -8.30 2.69
N PRO A 254 -2.94 -8.88 3.20
CA PRO A 254 -2.89 -10.02 4.11
C PRO A 254 -2.55 -11.36 3.46
N GLY A 255 -2.68 -11.46 2.13
CA GLY A 255 -2.27 -12.60 1.32
C GLY A 255 -0.83 -12.47 0.80
N LYS A 256 -0.33 -11.25 0.61
CA LYS A 256 1.00 -10.96 0.06
C LYS A 256 1.74 -9.86 0.84
N GLN A 257 2.82 -10.26 1.48
CA GLN A 257 3.76 -9.41 2.22
C GLN A 257 5.17 -9.69 1.69
N ILE A 258 5.44 -9.28 0.44
CA ILE A 258 6.60 -9.74 -0.34
C ILE A 258 7.86 -8.96 0.04
N ILE A 259 8.94 -9.68 0.33
CA ILE A 259 10.26 -9.09 0.56
C ILE A 259 10.75 -8.43 -0.75
N PRO A 260 11.10 -7.13 -0.75
CA PRO A 260 11.67 -6.40 -1.88
C PRO A 260 12.89 -7.09 -2.48
N GLU A 261 13.05 -7.01 -3.80
CA GLU A 261 14.08 -7.70 -4.58
C GLU A 261 15.47 -7.58 -3.95
N ARG A 262 15.90 -6.34 -3.72
CA ARG A 262 17.18 -5.98 -3.10
C ARG A 262 17.37 -6.48 -1.66
N TRP A 263 16.34 -7.00 -1.01
CA TRP A 263 16.37 -7.59 0.34
C TRP A 263 16.18 -9.12 0.33
N ARG A 264 15.88 -9.76 -0.81
CA ARG A 264 15.61 -11.21 -0.89
C ARG A 264 16.80 -12.09 -0.52
N ASN A 265 18.03 -11.54 -0.54
CA ASN A 265 19.27 -12.22 -0.15
C ASN A 265 19.70 -11.95 1.31
N VAL A 266 18.92 -11.19 2.08
CA VAL A 266 19.13 -11.04 3.52
C VAL A 266 18.75 -12.34 4.23
N ASN A 267 19.59 -12.79 5.17
CA ASN A 267 19.51 -14.13 5.78
C ASN A 267 19.15 -14.15 7.27
N ASN A 268 19.14 -12.99 7.95
CA ASN A 268 18.75 -12.84 9.35
C ASN A 268 17.92 -11.56 9.56
N ALA A 269 17.12 -11.54 10.62
CA ALA A 269 16.18 -10.46 10.91
C ALA A 269 16.85 -9.14 11.32
N ASP A 270 18.07 -9.14 11.87
CA ASP A 270 18.72 -7.88 12.26
C ASP A 270 19.17 -7.08 11.02
N ALA A 271 19.79 -7.76 10.05
CA ALA A 271 20.12 -7.15 8.75
C ALA A 271 18.86 -6.77 7.92
N MET A 272 17.71 -7.43 8.16
CA MET A 272 16.43 -7.06 7.54
C MET A 272 15.85 -5.81 8.22
N ALA A 273 15.98 -5.68 9.54
CA ALA A 273 15.62 -4.48 10.28
C ALA A 273 16.50 -3.28 9.87
N ASP A 274 17.80 -3.47 9.68
CA ASP A 274 18.70 -2.44 9.13
C ASP A 274 18.25 -1.99 7.72
N SER A 275 17.83 -2.93 6.88
CA SER A 275 17.31 -2.67 5.53
C SER A 275 16.03 -1.83 5.55
N VAL A 276 15.10 -2.13 6.46
CA VAL A 276 13.88 -1.36 6.73
C VAL A 276 14.21 0.05 7.24
N TYR A 277 15.08 0.17 8.24
CA TYR A 277 15.51 1.44 8.82
C TYR A 277 16.18 2.34 7.76
N ALA A 278 17.09 1.79 6.96
CA ALA A 278 17.83 2.55 5.95
C ALA A 278 16.91 3.16 4.88
N TYR A 279 15.95 2.38 4.35
CA TYR A 279 15.00 2.87 3.35
C TYR A 279 14.07 3.94 3.92
N THR A 280 13.48 3.70 5.09
CA THR A 280 12.54 4.64 5.70
C THR A 280 13.22 5.94 6.12
N LYS A 281 14.51 5.89 6.48
CA LYS A 281 15.33 7.08 6.76
C LYS A 281 15.67 7.86 5.49
N ASP A 282 16.05 7.20 4.41
CA ASP A 282 16.27 7.80 3.08
C ASP A 282 15.00 8.50 2.55
N LEU A 283 13.86 7.81 2.54
CA LEU A 283 12.56 8.36 2.17
C LEU A 283 12.18 9.58 3.01
N MET A 284 12.30 9.49 4.34
CA MET A 284 11.98 10.61 5.24
C MET A 284 12.92 11.81 5.06
N ILE A 285 14.20 11.59 4.76
CA ILE A 285 15.15 12.65 4.45
C ILE A 285 14.78 13.32 3.11
N ALA A 286 14.43 12.54 2.08
CA ALA A 286 14.01 13.07 0.78
C ALA A 286 12.72 13.91 0.91
N LEU A 287 11.70 13.42 1.61
CA LEU A 287 10.47 14.16 1.91
C LEU A 287 10.74 15.44 2.71
N LYS A 288 11.58 15.38 3.74
CA LYS A 288 11.94 16.55 4.56
C LYS A 288 12.69 17.62 3.74
N ASN A 289 13.67 17.20 2.94
CA ASN A 289 14.45 18.09 2.06
C ASN A 289 13.59 18.72 0.96
N ALA A 290 12.54 18.02 0.51
CA ALA A 290 11.55 18.52 -0.44
C ALA A 290 10.57 19.55 0.15
N GLY A 291 10.59 19.79 1.47
CA GLY A 291 9.58 20.59 2.19
C GLY A 291 8.26 19.84 2.42
N ALA A 292 8.27 18.51 2.25
CA ALA A 292 7.10 17.64 2.19
C ALA A 292 7.01 16.65 3.38
N THR A 293 7.54 17.03 4.56
CA THR A 293 7.51 16.20 5.79
C THR A 293 6.09 15.70 6.11
N PRO A 294 5.85 14.38 6.19
CA PRO A 294 4.52 13.84 6.49
C PRO A 294 4.07 14.16 7.91
N ASP A 295 2.76 14.27 8.10
CA ASP A 295 2.14 14.40 9.43
C ASP A 295 2.01 13.01 10.06
N MET A 296 1.75 11.99 9.24
CA MET A 296 1.77 10.56 9.59
C MET A 296 2.61 9.73 8.62
N VAL A 297 3.23 8.65 9.10
CA VAL A 297 3.86 7.60 8.29
C VAL A 297 3.38 6.23 8.75
N GLN A 298 2.83 5.43 7.85
CA GLN A 298 2.42 4.06 8.12
C GLN A 298 3.58 3.08 7.86
N VAL A 299 3.85 2.22 8.84
CA VAL A 299 4.99 1.31 8.86
C VAL A 299 4.50 -0.11 8.53
N GLY A 300 4.17 -0.34 7.26
CA GLY A 300 3.60 -1.57 6.74
C GLY A 300 2.08 -1.47 6.54
N ASN A 301 1.60 -1.96 5.39
CA ASN A 301 0.17 -2.00 5.05
C ASN A 301 -0.47 -3.36 5.39
N GLU A 302 -1.71 -3.34 5.90
CA GLU A 302 -2.57 -4.50 6.23
C GLU A 302 -1.81 -5.69 6.87
N THR A 303 -1.11 -5.41 7.97
CA THR A 303 -0.12 -6.31 8.56
C THR A 303 -0.69 -7.33 9.57
N THR A 304 -1.96 -7.76 9.45
CA THR A 304 -2.54 -8.84 10.28
C THR A 304 -1.70 -10.13 10.30
N PRO A 305 -1.23 -10.68 9.16
CA PRO A 305 -0.35 -11.85 9.19
C PRO A 305 1.07 -11.49 9.66
N GLY A 306 1.38 -10.21 9.81
CA GLY A 306 2.71 -9.66 9.98
C GLY A 306 3.21 -8.94 8.73
N ILE A 307 4.53 -8.88 8.56
CA ILE A 307 5.21 -8.02 7.59
C ILE A 307 6.47 -8.72 7.05
N LEU A 308 6.86 -8.47 5.79
CA LEU A 308 8.04 -9.09 5.13
C LEU A 308 8.05 -10.63 5.25
N ILE A 309 6.94 -11.28 4.89
CA ILE A 309 6.70 -12.72 5.13
C ILE A 309 7.10 -13.59 3.92
N HIS A 310 7.01 -13.06 2.69
CA HIS A 310 6.94 -13.85 1.46
C HIS A 310 8.09 -13.58 0.47
N LYS A 311 8.33 -14.52 -0.44
CA LYS A 311 9.21 -14.36 -1.63
C LYS A 311 8.46 -14.81 -2.90
N PRO A 312 8.71 -14.18 -4.06
CA PRO A 312 8.10 -14.60 -5.31
C PRO A 312 8.72 -15.89 -5.84
N ASN A 313 7.94 -16.65 -6.62
CA ASN A 313 8.31 -17.89 -7.27
C ASN A 313 7.94 -17.88 -8.77
N SER A 314 7.91 -19.03 -9.45
CA SER A 314 7.59 -19.13 -10.88
C SER A 314 6.10 -18.92 -11.23
N LYS A 315 5.21 -18.89 -10.24
CA LYS A 315 3.76 -18.64 -10.36
C LYS A 315 3.37 -17.22 -9.95
N THR A 316 4.31 -16.40 -9.46
CA THR A 316 3.96 -15.08 -8.94
C THR A 316 3.52 -14.14 -10.06
N ASP A 317 2.30 -13.62 -9.95
CA ASP A 317 1.71 -12.72 -10.94
C ASP A 317 2.10 -11.25 -10.69
N CYS A 318 1.64 -10.36 -11.57
CA CYS A 318 1.90 -8.93 -11.52
C CYS A 318 1.26 -8.21 -10.33
N TRP A 319 0.28 -8.83 -9.68
CA TRP A 319 -0.31 -8.33 -8.44
C TRP A 319 0.44 -8.84 -7.21
N GLY A 320 1.39 -9.77 -7.35
CA GLY A 320 2.10 -10.41 -6.23
C GLY A 320 1.35 -11.60 -5.62
N ASN A 321 0.32 -12.14 -6.26
CA ASN A 321 -0.33 -13.37 -5.82
C ASN A 321 0.53 -14.59 -6.16
N GLY A 322 0.34 -15.73 -5.49
CA GLY A 322 1.07 -16.96 -5.80
C GLY A 322 2.54 -16.92 -5.37
N VAL A 323 2.79 -16.78 -4.07
CA VAL A 323 4.11 -16.57 -3.46
C VAL A 323 4.46 -17.66 -2.44
N ASP A 324 5.75 -17.83 -2.17
CA ASP A 324 6.25 -18.75 -1.14
C ASP A 324 6.52 -18.02 0.17
N LYS A 325 6.45 -18.73 1.30
CA LYS A 325 6.84 -18.20 2.61
C LYS A 325 8.36 -18.13 2.72
N ALA A 326 8.90 -16.99 3.17
CA ALA A 326 10.33 -16.82 3.38
C ALA A 326 10.82 -17.63 4.59
N ALA A 327 12.15 -17.82 4.71
CA ALA A 327 12.75 -18.55 5.82
C ALA A 327 12.43 -17.92 7.19
N THR A 328 12.31 -18.74 8.24
CA THR A 328 11.98 -18.30 9.61
C THR A 328 13.05 -17.41 10.26
N SER A 329 14.26 -17.35 9.69
CA SER A 329 15.29 -16.40 10.09
C SER A 329 15.02 -14.96 9.64
N VAL A 330 14.06 -14.73 8.73
CA VAL A 330 13.70 -13.41 8.20
C VAL A 330 12.19 -13.13 8.08
N ASN A 331 11.32 -14.12 7.98
CA ASN A 331 9.89 -13.85 7.82
C ASN A 331 9.33 -13.19 9.10
N GLY A 332 8.50 -12.15 8.95
CA GLY A 332 7.81 -11.50 10.07
C GLY A 332 6.43 -12.09 10.33
N ASP A 333 6.25 -13.41 10.26
CA ASP A 333 4.95 -14.08 10.42
C ASP A 333 4.45 -14.07 11.87
N MET A 334 3.41 -13.29 12.13
CA MET A 334 2.74 -13.17 13.43
C MET A 334 2.09 -14.48 13.90
N GLY A 335 1.91 -15.46 13.01
CA GLY A 335 1.50 -16.83 13.36
C GLY A 335 2.56 -17.65 14.11
N THR A 336 3.81 -17.19 14.20
CA THR A 336 4.91 -17.92 14.87
C THR A 336 5.66 -17.06 15.88
N ALA A 337 6.21 -17.66 16.95
CA ALA A 337 6.99 -16.94 17.95
C ALA A 337 8.23 -16.23 17.37
N ALA A 338 8.91 -16.87 16.42
CA ALA A 338 10.04 -16.26 15.71
C ALA A 338 9.59 -15.11 14.79
N GLY A 339 8.53 -15.30 14.01
CA GLY A 339 8.03 -14.28 13.10
C GLY A 339 7.44 -13.06 13.81
N LYS A 340 6.79 -13.23 14.97
CA LYS A 340 6.42 -12.12 15.87
C LYS A 340 7.64 -11.30 16.30
N ALA A 341 8.72 -11.95 16.71
CA ALA A 341 9.96 -11.27 17.11
C ALA A 341 10.61 -10.54 15.93
N ASN A 342 10.56 -11.12 14.72
CA ASN A 342 11.06 -10.48 13.50
C ASN A 342 10.21 -9.26 13.11
N ALA A 343 8.87 -9.38 13.10
CA ALA A 343 7.95 -8.28 12.85
C ALA A 343 8.16 -7.13 13.86
N ALA A 344 8.32 -7.45 15.14
CA ALA A 344 8.65 -6.49 16.19
C ALA A 344 9.96 -5.73 15.93
N LYS A 345 11.00 -6.39 15.37
CA LYS A 345 12.23 -5.70 14.93
C LYS A 345 11.94 -4.75 13.76
N TYR A 346 11.14 -5.18 12.77
CA TYR A 346 10.86 -4.40 11.56
C TYR A 346 10.02 -3.16 11.85
N PHE A 347 8.97 -3.29 12.67
CA PHE A 347 8.17 -2.13 13.12
C PHE A 347 9.01 -1.14 13.92
N ASN A 348 9.82 -1.61 14.88
CA ASN A 348 10.75 -0.75 15.63
C ASN A 348 11.76 -0.03 14.72
N ALA A 349 12.30 -0.72 13.71
CA ALA A 349 13.26 -0.14 12.77
C ALA A 349 12.65 0.99 11.92
N GLY A 350 11.44 0.78 11.38
CA GLY A 350 10.71 1.80 10.63
C GLY A 350 10.32 3.00 11.50
N ILE A 351 9.76 2.74 12.69
CA ILE A 351 9.39 3.80 13.66
C ILE A 351 10.61 4.63 14.06
N LYS A 352 11.73 3.98 14.40
CA LYS A 352 13.00 4.64 14.73
C LYS A 352 13.49 5.54 13.58
N ALA A 353 13.44 5.04 12.34
CA ALA A 353 13.84 5.81 11.17
C ALA A 353 13.00 7.08 10.96
N VAL A 354 11.67 6.99 11.13
CA VAL A 354 10.76 8.16 11.08
C VAL A 354 11.11 9.15 12.18
N LYS A 355 11.18 8.69 13.44
CA LYS A 355 11.37 9.56 14.61
C LYS A 355 12.75 10.23 14.66
N GLU A 356 13.80 9.62 14.12
CA GLU A 356 15.12 10.27 14.00
C GLU A 356 15.13 11.43 13.00
N VAL A 357 14.32 11.36 11.94
CA VAL A 357 14.26 12.43 10.91
C VAL A 357 13.23 13.50 11.26
N SER A 358 12.10 13.08 11.85
CA SER A 358 11.00 13.94 12.28
C SER A 358 10.33 13.38 13.54
N PRO A 359 10.78 13.79 14.75
CA PRO A 359 10.19 13.32 16.02
C PRO A 359 8.68 13.61 16.14
N THR A 360 8.22 14.68 15.49
CA THR A 360 6.82 15.15 15.45
C THR A 360 5.93 14.40 14.47
N THR A 361 6.49 13.71 13.47
CA THR A 361 5.70 12.88 12.56
C THR A 361 5.17 11.66 13.33
N LYS A 362 3.87 11.43 13.27
CA LYS A 362 3.20 10.31 13.92
C LYS A 362 3.47 9.03 13.12
N THR A 363 3.67 7.92 13.82
CA THR A 363 3.90 6.60 13.23
C THR A 363 2.66 5.73 13.40
N VAL A 364 2.18 5.18 12.29
CA VAL A 364 0.97 4.36 12.22
C VAL A 364 1.38 2.90 12.02
N LEU A 365 0.72 1.98 12.72
CA LEU A 365 0.69 0.57 12.36
C LEU A 365 -0.70 0.20 11.88
N HIS A 366 -0.80 -0.58 10.80
CA HIS A 366 -2.06 -0.83 10.10
C HIS A 366 -2.37 -2.33 9.99
N ILE A 367 -3.61 -2.71 10.31
CA ILE A 367 -4.18 -4.04 10.06
C ILE A 367 -5.60 -3.93 9.51
N GLU A 368 -6.03 -4.96 8.79
CA GLU A 368 -7.38 -5.12 8.27
C GLU A 368 -8.26 -6.02 9.18
N ARG A 369 -9.46 -6.39 8.70
CA ARG A 369 -10.45 -7.21 9.43
C ARG A 369 -10.94 -6.54 10.72
N ILE A 370 -11.34 -5.29 10.65
CA ILE A 370 -11.96 -4.55 11.75
C ILE A 370 -13.16 -5.30 12.38
N ARG A 371 -13.84 -6.19 11.62
CA ARG A 371 -14.87 -7.13 12.11
C ARG A 371 -14.41 -8.28 13.00
N LYS A 372 -13.11 -8.57 13.06
CA LYS A 372 -12.54 -9.71 13.79
C LYS A 372 -11.95 -9.23 15.11
N GLU A 373 -12.83 -8.87 16.06
CA GLU A 373 -12.44 -8.29 17.34
C GLU A 373 -11.30 -9.04 18.04
N GLU A 374 -11.36 -10.38 18.12
CA GLU A 374 -10.33 -11.17 18.79
C GLU A 374 -9.00 -11.19 18.02
N THR A 375 -9.02 -11.08 16.69
CA THR A 375 -7.79 -10.89 15.89
C THR A 375 -7.17 -9.53 16.15
N VAL A 376 -7.99 -8.46 16.23
CA VAL A 376 -7.51 -7.11 16.57
C VAL A 376 -6.96 -7.07 18.00
N LYS A 377 -7.69 -7.59 18.98
CA LYS A 377 -7.26 -7.66 20.39
C LYS A 377 -5.97 -8.46 20.56
N TRP A 378 -5.84 -9.59 19.87
CA TRP A 378 -4.64 -10.43 19.84
C TRP A 378 -3.45 -9.71 19.20
N TRP A 379 -3.62 -9.16 18.00
CA TRP A 379 -2.52 -8.52 17.26
C TRP A 379 -1.99 -7.31 18.03
N MET A 380 -2.90 -6.46 18.53
CA MET A 380 -2.54 -5.32 19.38
C MET A 380 -1.92 -5.76 20.71
N GLY A 381 -2.35 -6.89 21.28
CA GLY A 381 -1.73 -7.48 22.48
C GLY A 381 -0.27 -7.86 22.22
N VAL A 382 0.00 -8.61 21.15
CA VAL A 382 1.38 -8.97 20.78
C VAL A 382 2.23 -7.72 20.54
N ILE A 383 1.74 -6.76 19.76
CA ILE A 383 2.53 -5.59 19.36
C ILE A 383 2.72 -4.58 20.51
N PHE A 384 1.67 -4.24 21.26
CA PHE A 384 1.72 -3.18 22.29
C PHE A 384 1.88 -3.70 23.73
N ASP A 385 1.46 -4.95 24.02
CA ASP A 385 1.65 -5.55 25.35
C ASP A 385 2.87 -6.46 25.45
N ASP A 386 3.14 -7.33 24.48
CA ASP A 386 4.30 -8.24 24.55
C ASP A 386 5.60 -7.52 24.10
N TYR A 387 5.61 -6.97 22.87
CA TYR A 387 6.80 -6.36 22.27
C TYR A 387 6.96 -4.85 22.50
N LYS A 388 5.96 -4.20 23.12
CA LYS A 388 5.96 -2.77 23.49
C LYS A 388 6.32 -1.80 22.34
N ILE A 389 5.89 -2.09 21.11
CA ILE A 389 6.22 -1.29 19.93
C ILE A 389 5.70 0.15 20.09
N PRO A 390 6.55 1.19 20.01
CA PRO A 390 6.19 2.57 20.38
C PRO A 390 5.61 3.36 19.19
N ALA A 391 4.56 2.83 18.56
CA ALA A 391 3.81 3.56 17.55
C ALA A 391 2.96 4.67 18.19
N ASP A 392 2.62 5.72 17.43
CA ASP A 392 1.74 6.80 17.89
C ASP A 392 0.26 6.49 17.58
N VAL A 393 -0.02 5.80 16.47
CA VAL A 393 -1.36 5.59 15.91
C VAL A 393 -1.59 4.12 15.54
N MET A 394 -2.80 3.62 15.77
CA MET A 394 -3.29 2.35 15.20
C MET A 394 -4.30 2.64 14.07
N GLY A 395 -4.02 2.15 12.87
CA GLY A 395 -4.90 2.25 11.70
C GLY A 395 -5.68 0.96 11.43
N PHE A 396 -6.86 1.09 10.83
CA PHE A 396 -7.67 -0.03 10.37
C PHE A 396 -8.24 0.15 8.96
N SER A 397 -8.23 -0.91 8.15
CA SER A 397 -9.08 -1.02 6.94
C SER A 397 -10.50 -1.41 7.33
N ALA A 398 -11.49 -0.79 6.67
CA ALA A 398 -12.90 -0.99 6.94
C ALA A 398 -13.75 -1.01 5.66
N TYR A 399 -14.02 -2.20 5.12
CA TYR A 399 -14.73 -2.36 3.84
C TYR A 399 -16.02 -3.17 4.00
N THR A 400 -17.17 -2.53 3.81
CA THR A 400 -18.49 -3.17 3.88
C THR A 400 -18.63 -4.35 2.90
N ALA A 401 -18.09 -4.21 1.69
CA ALA A 401 -18.09 -5.25 0.64
C ALA A 401 -17.37 -6.53 1.07
N TYR A 402 -16.33 -6.42 1.92
CA TYR A 402 -15.59 -7.55 2.48
C TYR A 402 -16.20 -8.08 3.79
N GLY A 403 -17.42 -7.64 4.10
CA GLY A 403 -18.19 -8.07 5.26
C GLY A 403 -17.76 -7.40 6.57
N ASP A 404 -17.01 -6.29 6.54
CA ASP A 404 -16.66 -5.57 7.78
C ASP A 404 -17.87 -4.95 8.50
N GLY A 405 -19.00 -4.86 7.80
CA GLY A 405 -20.26 -4.37 8.35
C GLY A 405 -20.31 -2.84 8.42
N THR A 406 -21.39 -2.31 8.99
CA THR A 406 -21.59 -0.87 9.12
C THR A 406 -20.85 -0.30 10.34
N PRO A 407 -20.48 1.00 10.33
CA PRO A 407 -19.71 1.63 11.40
C PRO A 407 -20.25 1.46 12.82
N ASP A 408 -21.56 1.36 12.99
CA ASP A 408 -22.21 1.10 14.27
C ASP A 408 -21.76 -0.21 14.94
N LYS A 409 -21.32 -1.21 14.15
CA LYS A 409 -20.82 -2.49 14.67
C LYS A 409 -19.42 -2.37 15.29
N TRP A 410 -18.61 -1.40 14.86
CA TRP A 410 -17.23 -1.26 15.32
C TRP A 410 -17.12 -0.52 16.66
N LYS A 411 -18.15 0.27 17.04
CA LYS A 411 -18.17 1.13 18.25
C LYS A 411 -17.77 0.40 19.54
N ASN A 412 -18.13 -0.88 19.71
CA ASN A 412 -17.76 -1.68 20.89
C ASN A 412 -16.26 -2.05 20.93
N LEU A 413 -15.72 -2.54 19.81
CA LEU A 413 -14.28 -2.78 19.65
C LEU A 413 -13.48 -1.50 19.86
N PHE A 414 -13.91 -0.41 19.21
CA PHE A 414 -13.27 0.89 19.27
C PHE A 414 -13.21 1.45 20.69
N ASN A 415 -14.32 1.44 21.43
CA ASN A 415 -14.33 1.83 22.84
C ASN A 415 -13.38 0.94 23.69
N THR A 416 -13.32 -0.36 23.41
CA THR A 416 -12.47 -1.32 24.12
C THR A 416 -10.98 -1.03 23.91
N ILE A 417 -10.53 -0.88 22.65
CA ILE A 417 -9.11 -0.60 22.35
C ILE A 417 -8.70 0.82 22.76
N THR A 418 -9.59 1.80 22.63
CA THR A 418 -9.35 3.20 23.06
C THR A 418 -9.15 3.29 24.58
N THR A 419 -9.93 2.50 25.35
CA THR A 419 -9.83 2.41 26.80
C THR A 419 -8.57 1.67 27.24
N LYS A 420 -8.25 0.52 26.61
CA LYS A 420 -7.08 -0.29 26.97
C LYS A 420 -5.76 0.41 26.66
N TYR A 421 -5.60 0.93 25.44
CA TYR A 421 -4.32 1.48 24.98
C TYR A 421 -4.35 3.01 25.10
N SER A 422 -4.25 3.53 26.33
CA SER A 422 -4.39 4.96 26.68
C SER A 422 -3.35 5.93 26.07
N LYS A 423 -2.41 5.44 25.25
CA LYS A 423 -1.37 6.23 24.57
C LYS A 423 -1.50 6.31 23.04
N LEU A 424 -2.26 5.40 22.42
CA LEU A 424 -2.42 5.37 20.95
C LEU A 424 -3.51 6.35 20.49
N GLU A 425 -3.32 7.01 19.37
CA GLU A 425 -4.43 7.53 18.57
C GLU A 425 -4.91 6.46 17.58
N PHE A 426 -6.05 6.70 16.94
CA PHE A 426 -6.67 5.73 16.04
C PHE A 426 -7.13 6.38 14.73
N ILE A 427 -7.02 5.64 13.63
CA ILE A 427 -7.60 6.03 12.33
C ILE A 427 -8.30 4.86 11.66
N VAL A 428 -9.25 5.16 10.78
CA VAL A 428 -9.63 4.26 9.69
C VAL A 428 -8.71 4.60 8.51
N ALA A 429 -7.69 3.78 8.30
CA ALA A 429 -6.60 4.05 7.35
C ALA A 429 -7.01 3.80 5.90
N GLU A 430 -8.03 2.95 5.68
CA GLU A 430 -8.69 2.75 4.41
C GLU A 430 -10.19 2.44 4.64
N TYR A 431 -11.09 3.02 3.84
CA TYR A 431 -12.49 2.57 3.80
C TYR A 431 -13.18 2.84 2.47
N ASN A 432 -14.20 2.04 2.19
CA ASN A 432 -15.25 2.32 1.21
C ASN A 432 -16.55 1.62 1.63
N GLY A 433 -17.69 2.18 1.22
CA GLY A 433 -19.05 1.74 1.56
C GLY A 433 -19.65 0.71 0.61
N GLY A 434 -18.88 0.14 -0.33
CA GLY A 434 -19.39 -0.76 -1.36
C GLY A 434 -20.19 -1.95 -0.84
N ASP A 435 -21.10 -2.46 -1.66
CA ASP A 435 -21.87 -3.69 -1.40
C ASP A 435 -21.48 -4.85 -2.33
N SER A 436 -20.86 -4.53 -3.48
CA SER A 436 -20.40 -5.45 -4.52
C SER A 436 -19.42 -4.75 -5.46
N ASP A 437 -18.85 -5.48 -6.42
CA ASP A 437 -17.79 -4.99 -7.31
C ASP A 437 -18.20 -3.72 -8.09
N ASN A 438 -17.42 -2.65 -7.92
CA ASN A 438 -17.63 -1.31 -8.45
C ASN A 438 -19.05 -0.72 -8.18
N HIS A 439 -19.76 -1.21 -7.16
CA HIS A 439 -21.11 -0.77 -6.84
C HIS A 439 -21.23 -0.18 -5.43
N TYR A 440 -22.10 0.82 -5.31
CA TYR A 440 -22.50 1.38 -4.03
C TYR A 440 -23.97 1.81 -4.06
N ASN A 441 -24.77 1.28 -3.15
CA ASN A 441 -26.20 1.59 -2.98
C ASN A 441 -26.50 2.98 -2.36
N PHE A 442 -25.51 3.71 -1.84
CA PHE A 442 -25.67 5.00 -1.13
C PHE A 442 -26.44 4.87 0.21
N ASP A 443 -26.15 3.83 1.01
CA ASP A 443 -26.71 3.57 2.35
C ASP A 443 -26.20 4.48 3.50
N LYS A 444 -25.41 5.50 3.17
CA LYS A 444 -24.72 6.41 4.10
C LYS A 444 -23.59 5.79 4.91
N SER A 445 -23.07 4.61 4.56
CA SER A 445 -21.91 4.01 5.24
C SER A 445 -20.61 4.81 5.08
N ARG A 446 -20.42 5.57 3.98
CA ARG A 446 -19.23 6.44 3.83
C ARG A 446 -19.31 7.63 4.79
N GLN A 447 -20.47 8.29 4.85
CA GLN A 447 -20.81 9.34 5.80
C GLN A 447 -20.66 8.85 7.26
N LYS A 448 -21.34 7.75 7.61
CA LYS A 448 -21.32 7.17 8.98
C LYS A 448 -19.93 6.73 9.43
N THR A 449 -19.02 6.40 8.51
CA THR A 449 -17.64 6.05 8.83
C THR A 449 -16.91 7.28 9.37
N ARG A 450 -16.91 8.38 8.61
CA ARG A 450 -16.37 9.69 9.05
C ARG A 450 -16.98 10.15 10.37
N GLU A 451 -18.29 10.08 10.50
CA GLU A 451 -19.02 10.54 11.69
C GLU A 451 -18.67 9.70 12.92
N SER A 452 -18.78 8.38 12.84
CA SER A 452 -18.46 7.48 13.95
C SER A 452 -17.01 7.61 14.40
N VAL A 453 -16.07 7.81 13.46
CA VAL A 453 -14.66 8.07 13.76
C VAL A 453 -14.49 9.43 14.44
N ARG A 454 -15.13 10.49 13.94
CA ARG A 454 -15.04 11.86 14.49
C ARG A 454 -15.65 12.01 15.89
N GLU A 455 -16.68 11.23 16.21
CA GLU A 455 -17.35 11.26 17.52
C GLU A 455 -16.52 10.65 18.66
N MET A 456 -15.52 9.80 18.36
CA MET A 456 -14.78 9.06 19.39
C MET A 456 -13.49 9.75 19.82
N ASN A 457 -13.26 9.76 21.14
CA ASN A 457 -12.04 10.30 21.73
C ASN A 457 -10.77 9.63 21.16
N ARG A 458 -9.81 10.43 20.69
CA ARG A 458 -8.52 10.01 20.07
C ARG A 458 -8.64 9.22 18.76
N TRP A 459 -9.81 9.21 18.12
CA TRP A 459 -9.96 8.80 16.72
C TRP A 459 -9.75 10.02 15.82
N ILE A 460 -8.56 10.13 15.23
CA ILE A 460 -8.08 11.37 14.64
C ILE A 460 -8.38 11.50 13.14
N GLY A 461 -8.88 10.46 12.46
CA GLY A 461 -9.13 10.55 11.03
C GLY A 461 -9.61 9.28 10.33
N SER A 462 -10.07 9.48 9.11
CA SER A 462 -10.58 8.44 8.20
C SER A 462 -10.15 8.75 6.77
N PHE A 463 -9.58 7.78 6.05
CA PHE A 463 -9.07 7.94 4.68
C PHE A 463 -9.87 7.08 3.69
N PHE A 464 -10.59 7.71 2.76
CA PHE A 464 -11.29 7.02 1.68
C PHE A 464 -10.29 6.44 0.68
N TRP A 465 -10.45 5.18 0.28
CA TRP A 465 -9.49 4.53 -0.61
C TRP A 465 -9.76 4.86 -2.09
N GLU A 466 -8.77 5.45 -2.76
CA GLU A 466 -8.70 5.79 -4.20
C GLU A 466 -10.05 6.25 -4.82
N PRO A 467 -10.49 7.51 -4.60
CA PRO A 467 -11.79 8.00 -5.05
C PRO A 467 -11.96 8.03 -6.57
N THR A 468 -10.87 7.91 -7.32
CA THR A 468 -10.84 7.95 -8.79
C THR A 468 -10.95 6.57 -9.45
N ILE A 469 -11.06 5.49 -8.68
CA ILE A 469 -11.26 4.11 -9.18
C ILE A 469 -12.33 3.38 -8.35
N GLY A 470 -12.89 2.31 -8.90
CA GLY A 470 -13.77 1.38 -8.20
C GLY A 470 -13.38 -0.07 -8.47
N GLY A 471 -13.87 -0.99 -7.65
CA GLY A 471 -13.55 -2.42 -7.72
C GLY A 471 -14.21 -3.18 -6.59
N ALA A 472 -13.64 -4.30 -6.15
CA ALA A 472 -14.28 -5.24 -5.22
C ALA A 472 -14.60 -4.64 -3.81
N TRP A 473 -14.01 -3.49 -3.49
CA TRP A 473 -14.26 -2.68 -2.29
C TRP A 473 -15.47 -1.73 -2.41
N GLY A 474 -15.97 -1.48 -3.64
CA GLY A 474 -17.02 -0.53 -3.98
C GLY A 474 -16.66 0.41 -5.14
N SER A 475 -17.59 1.30 -5.49
CA SER A 475 -17.36 2.36 -6.48
C SER A 475 -16.45 3.48 -5.95
N GLY A 476 -15.93 4.33 -6.86
CA GLY A 476 -15.24 5.57 -6.48
C GLY A 476 -16.18 6.71 -6.06
N LEU A 477 -15.66 7.93 -6.16
CA LEU A 477 -16.37 9.22 -6.09
C LEU A 477 -16.41 9.94 -7.46
N PHE A 478 -15.71 9.44 -8.48
CA PHE A 478 -15.69 9.99 -9.83
C PHE A 478 -16.18 8.96 -10.87
N ASP A 479 -16.90 9.44 -11.90
CA ASP A 479 -17.28 8.67 -13.08
C ASP A 479 -16.27 8.89 -14.23
N TRP A 480 -15.83 7.83 -14.90
CA TRP A 480 -15.10 7.94 -16.17
C TRP A 480 -16.04 8.35 -17.31
N ARG A 481 -15.67 9.37 -18.09
CA ARG A 481 -16.36 9.78 -19.32
C ARG A 481 -15.34 9.94 -20.44
N GLY A 482 -15.19 8.89 -21.25
CA GLY A 482 -14.06 8.77 -22.17
C GLY A 482 -12.76 8.57 -21.39
N LYS A 483 -11.81 9.49 -21.55
CA LYS A 483 -10.49 9.46 -20.89
C LYS A 483 -10.34 10.44 -19.72
N ASP A 484 -11.43 11.13 -19.36
CA ASP A 484 -11.48 12.18 -18.33
C ASP A 484 -12.46 11.78 -17.20
N LEU A 485 -12.21 12.28 -15.99
CA LEU A 485 -12.92 11.91 -14.75
C LEU A 485 -13.83 13.05 -14.27
N TYR A 486 -15.07 12.71 -13.91
CA TYR A 486 -16.10 13.67 -13.49
C TYR A 486 -16.60 13.34 -12.09
N ALA A 487 -16.57 14.30 -11.18
CA ALA A 487 -17.04 14.13 -9.81
C ALA A 487 -18.53 13.72 -9.79
N ASN A 488 -18.83 12.57 -9.19
CA ASN A 488 -20.18 12.07 -9.06
C ASN A 488 -20.85 12.80 -7.88
N ALA A 489 -21.75 13.74 -8.18
CA ALA A 489 -22.38 14.59 -7.17
C ALA A 489 -23.01 13.78 -6.02
N LYS A 490 -23.71 12.68 -6.35
CA LYS A 490 -24.34 11.80 -5.37
C LYS A 490 -23.32 11.05 -4.49
N ALA A 491 -22.11 10.77 -5.00
CA ALA A 491 -21.05 10.16 -4.22
C ALA A 491 -20.38 11.16 -3.25
N PHE A 492 -20.31 12.44 -3.63
CA PHE A 492 -19.80 13.52 -2.79
C PHE A 492 -20.82 14.07 -1.77
N GLU A 493 -22.13 13.84 -1.95
CA GLU A 493 -23.19 14.17 -0.97
C GLU A 493 -22.91 13.66 0.47
N GLU A 494 -22.12 12.59 0.62
CA GLU A 494 -21.74 12.02 1.92
C GLU A 494 -20.51 12.67 2.60
N PHE A 495 -19.90 13.68 1.97
CA PHE A 495 -18.61 14.24 2.38
C PHE A 495 -18.64 15.72 2.82
N PHE A 496 -19.78 16.39 2.67
CA PHE A 496 -20.04 17.73 3.21
C PHE A 496 -20.15 17.77 4.76
#